data_AF-A0A8H4BG86-F1
#
_entry.id   AF-A0A8H4BG86-F1
#
_cell.length_a   1.000
_cell.length_b   1.000
_cell.length_c   1.000
_cell.angle_alpha   90.00
_cell.angle_beta   90.00
_cell.angle_gamma   90.00
#
_symmetry.space_group_name_H-M   'P 1'
#
loop_
_entity.id
_entity.type
_entity.pdbx_description
1 polymer ?
#
loop_
_entity_poly.entity_id
_entity_poly.type
_entity_poly.pdbx_seq_one_letter_code
_entity_poly.pdbx_strand_id
1 'polypeptide(L)'
;MCTSIPPEDTKYKNVYPTTITDTDGTKLVIGTKTFNALITSSLRLDAPFTPEVGPSVMLFDLNDSFKAKTRTIFIEQSAWEEAAEIARNTNTAYITPYDFIYQLRQLRTRFHQQSTCLLCRANNEAVDNLAARPYTIYTLADWDNGNDNADYRTASKLFQTIAVNVINGNPRLQKDTVSSLCNELKLDGTAVHHVFQSISTDNTASITIIGNKSLNHELQKLANILAPTITKPSCKPTLAKIIDFTWLPP
;
A
#
# COMPACT_ATOMS: atom_id res chain seq x y z
N MET A 1 -4.67 -17.45 -16.86
CA MET A 1 -3.51 -16.77 -16.23
C MET A 1 -3.67 -15.28 -16.50
N CYS A 2 -3.91 -14.45 -15.48
CA CYS A 2 -3.98 -13.00 -15.65
C CYS A 2 -2.59 -12.40 -15.44
N THR A 3 -2.13 -11.55 -16.35
CA THR A 3 -0.81 -10.90 -16.31
C THR A 3 -0.98 -9.41 -16.52
N SER A 4 -0.17 -8.60 -15.84
CA SER A 4 -0.04 -7.16 -16.10
C SER A 4 1.12 -6.84 -17.04
N ILE A 5 1.85 -7.84 -17.55
CA ILE A 5 2.93 -7.61 -18.52
C ILE A 5 2.30 -7.07 -19.81
N PRO A 6 2.71 -5.88 -20.31
CA PRO A 6 2.11 -5.30 -21.49
C PRO A 6 2.29 -6.18 -22.74
N PRO A 7 1.19 -6.56 -23.42
CA PRO A 7 1.26 -7.16 -24.76
C PRO A 7 1.89 -6.21 -25.79
N GLU A 8 2.33 -6.75 -26.92
CA GLU A 8 2.90 -5.94 -28.02
C GLU A 8 1.86 -5.06 -28.71
N ASP A 9 0.59 -5.48 -28.70
CA ASP A 9 -0.53 -4.88 -29.43
C ASP A 9 -1.44 -4.00 -28.56
N THR A 10 -0.88 -3.32 -27.55
CA THR A 10 -1.62 -2.36 -26.73
C THR A 10 -1.74 -1.00 -27.40
N LYS A 11 -2.84 -0.29 -27.16
CA LYS A 11 -3.03 1.10 -27.64
C LYS A 11 -1.87 2.03 -27.25
N TYR A 12 -1.33 1.86 -26.05
CA TYR A 12 -0.19 2.59 -25.53
C TYR A 12 1.00 1.66 -25.39
N LYS A 13 2.12 1.98 -26.04
CA LYS A 13 3.33 1.15 -26.01
C LYS A 13 3.81 0.91 -24.58
N ASN A 14 4.07 -0.35 -24.22
CA ASN A 14 4.54 -0.76 -22.89
C ASN A 14 3.59 -0.39 -21.73
N VAL A 15 2.30 -0.16 -21.99
CA VAL A 15 1.28 0.16 -20.97
C VAL A 15 0.06 -0.72 -21.20
N TYR A 16 -0.41 -1.38 -20.14
CA TYR A 16 -1.52 -2.31 -20.21
C TYR A 16 -2.41 -2.19 -18.95
N PRO A 17 -3.58 -1.51 -19.06
CA PRO A 17 -4.57 -1.51 -18.00
C PRO A 17 -5.29 -2.85 -17.98
N THR A 18 -5.33 -3.53 -16.85
CA THR A 18 -5.98 -4.84 -16.71
C THR A 18 -6.44 -5.07 -15.28
N THR A 19 -7.22 -6.12 -15.07
CA THR A 19 -7.56 -6.62 -13.74
C THR A 19 -6.85 -7.94 -13.46
N ILE A 20 -6.33 -8.09 -12.25
CA ILE A 20 -5.72 -9.33 -11.77
C ILE A 20 -6.54 -9.83 -10.60
N THR A 21 -7.07 -11.06 -10.72
CA THR A 21 -7.75 -11.73 -9.62
C THR A 21 -6.79 -12.65 -8.89
N ASP A 22 -6.68 -12.46 -7.58
CA ASP A 22 -5.94 -13.35 -6.67
C ASP A 22 -6.74 -13.63 -5.39
N THR A 23 -6.10 -14.19 -4.37
CA THR A 23 -6.73 -14.54 -3.09
C THR A 23 -7.29 -13.34 -2.31
N ASP A 24 -6.85 -12.12 -2.62
CA ASP A 24 -7.35 -10.89 -1.99
C ASP A 24 -8.51 -10.25 -2.76
N GLY A 25 -8.85 -10.79 -3.94
CA GLY A 25 -9.89 -10.29 -4.83
C GLY A 25 -9.37 -9.82 -6.18
N THR A 26 -10.22 -9.10 -6.91
CA THR A 26 -9.92 -8.54 -8.23
C THR A 26 -9.30 -7.16 -8.07
N LYS A 27 -8.10 -6.95 -8.60
CA LYS A 27 -7.31 -5.72 -8.45
C LYS A 27 -7.19 -5.00 -9.80
N LEU A 28 -7.48 -3.70 -9.84
CA LEU A 28 -7.25 -2.88 -11.04
C LEU A 28 -5.78 -2.44 -11.08
N VAL A 29 -5.09 -2.74 -12.19
CA VAL A 29 -3.66 -2.49 -12.33
C VAL A 29 -3.37 -1.85 -13.68
N ILE A 30 -2.49 -0.84 -13.68
CA ILE A 30 -1.83 -0.37 -14.89
C ILE A 30 -0.44 -0.98 -14.92
N GLY A 31 -0.28 -2.01 -15.74
CA GLY A 31 1.00 -2.66 -15.96
C GLY A 31 1.88 -1.85 -16.90
N THR A 32 3.14 -1.72 -16.56
CA THR A 32 4.16 -1.13 -17.44
C THR A 32 5.37 -2.05 -17.53
N LYS A 33 6.34 -1.71 -18.39
CA LYS A 33 7.60 -2.47 -18.48
C LYS A 33 8.44 -2.41 -17.19
N THR A 34 8.31 -1.35 -16.40
CA THR A 34 9.18 -1.09 -15.24
C THR A 34 8.50 -1.34 -13.90
N PHE A 35 7.18 -1.12 -13.81
CA PHE A 35 6.41 -1.34 -12.59
C PHE A 35 4.92 -1.59 -12.89
N ASN A 36 4.20 -2.05 -11.86
CA ASN A 36 2.75 -2.13 -11.86
C ASN A 36 2.20 -1.04 -10.95
N ALA A 37 1.30 -0.20 -11.46
CA ALA A 37 0.53 0.73 -10.64
C ALA A 37 -0.76 0.03 -10.18
N LEU A 38 -0.88 -0.23 -8.88
CA LEU A 38 -2.13 -0.72 -8.28
C LEU A 38 -3.05 0.48 -8.05
N ILE A 39 -4.25 0.43 -8.60
CA ILE A 39 -5.28 1.45 -8.37
C ILE A 39 -6.05 1.07 -7.11
N THR A 40 -6.04 1.95 -6.12
CA THR A 40 -6.68 1.70 -4.81
C THR A 40 -7.87 2.60 -4.50
N SER A 41 -8.25 3.46 -5.45
CA SER A 41 -9.44 4.30 -5.39
C SER A 41 -9.96 4.47 -6.82
N SER A 42 -11.25 4.25 -7.05
CA SER A 42 -11.86 4.36 -8.37
C SER A 42 -13.34 4.73 -8.29
N LEU A 43 -13.81 5.54 -9.24
CA LEU A 43 -15.20 6.00 -9.34
C LEU A 43 -15.66 5.92 -10.79
N ARG A 44 -16.89 5.46 -11.01
CA ARG A 44 -17.55 5.53 -12.31
C ARG A 44 -18.26 6.87 -12.47
N LEU A 45 -17.97 7.57 -13.55
CA LEU A 45 -18.60 8.85 -13.88
C LEU A 45 -19.86 8.68 -14.74
N ASP A 46 -20.04 7.50 -15.35
CA ASP A 46 -21.12 7.20 -16.28
C ASP A 46 -22.36 6.59 -15.61
N ALA A 47 -22.27 6.25 -14.33
CA ALA A 47 -23.36 5.64 -13.57
C ALA A 47 -23.24 5.99 -12.07
N PRO A 48 -24.37 6.07 -11.34
CA PRO A 48 -24.40 6.50 -9.94
C PRO A 48 -23.97 5.37 -8.99
N PHE A 49 -22.74 4.90 -9.14
CA PHE A 49 -22.14 3.94 -8.23
C PHE A 49 -21.32 4.67 -7.16
N THR A 50 -21.36 4.13 -5.94
CA THR A 50 -20.48 4.59 -4.88
C THR A 50 -19.02 4.36 -5.25
N PRO A 51 -18.10 5.30 -4.96
CA PRO A 51 -16.66 5.12 -5.12
C PRO A 51 -16.16 3.85 -4.42
N GLU A 52 -15.24 3.14 -5.08
CA GLU A 52 -14.54 1.99 -4.52
C GLU A 52 -13.20 2.43 -3.96
N VAL A 53 -12.94 2.11 -2.69
CA VAL A 53 -11.66 2.39 -2.03
C VAL A 53 -11.10 1.10 -1.42
N GLY A 54 -9.82 0.87 -1.64
CA GLY A 54 -9.13 -0.36 -1.25
C GLY A 54 -8.47 -1.06 -2.44
N PRO A 55 -7.78 -2.19 -2.18
CA PRO A 55 -7.01 -2.88 -3.22
C PRO A 55 -7.87 -3.64 -4.23
N SER A 56 -9.16 -3.86 -3.93
CA SER A 56 -10.07 -4.68 -4.74
C SER A 56 -11.11 -3.80 -5.42
N VAL A 57 -11.45 -4.13 -6.66
CA VAL A 57 -12.44 -3.45 -7.51
C VAL A 57 -13.51 -4.43 -7.98
N MET A 58 -14.73 -3.93 -8.14
CA MET A 58 -15.87 -4.64 -8.73
C MET A 58 -16.44 -3.87 -9.92
N LEU A 59 -16.32 -2.54 -9.95
CA LEU A 59 -16.93 -1.70 -10.99
C LEU A 59 -16.11 -1.65 -12.28
N PHE A 60 -14.80 -1.84 -12.18
CA PHE A 60 -13.86 -1.79 -13.31
C PHE A 60 -13.32 -3.19 -13.63
N ASP A 61 -14.07 -3.97 -14.41
CA ASP A 61 -13.61 -5.27 -14.91
C ASP A 61 -12.91 -5.12 -16.27
N LEU A 62 -11.60 -5.42 -16.30
CA LEU A 62 -10.74 -5.44 -17.49
C LEU A 62 -10.14 -6.85 -17.71
N ASN A 63 -10.85 -7.90 -17.33
CA ASN A 63 -10.42 -9.29 -17.51
C ASN A 63 -10.46 -9.71 -18.99
N ASP A 64 -11.28 -9.04 -19.80
CA ASP A 64 -11.31 -9.21 -21.25
C ASP A 64 -10.12 -8.47 -21.90
N SER A 65 -9.21 -9.24 -22.49
CA SER A 65 -7.99 -8.72 -23.13
C SER A 65 -8.28 -7.71 -24.24
N PHE A 66 -9.35 -7.89 -25.01
CA PHE A 66 -9.69 -6.94 -26.07
C PHE A 66 -10.14 -5.60 -25.48
N LYS A 67 -11.01 -5.64 -24.46
CA LYS A 67 -11.42 -4.42 -23.74
C LYS A 67 -10.23 -3.72 -23.11
N ALA A 68 -9.34 -4.47 -22.46
CA ALA A 68 -8.14 -3.95 -21.82
C ALA A 68 -7.20 -3.22 -22.81
N LYS A 69 -6.88 -3.86 -23.95
CA LYS A 69 -5.95 -3.31 -24.97
C LYS A 69 -6.43 -2.01 -25.63
N THR A 70 -7.75 -1.84 -25.72
CA THR A 70 -8.38 -0.73 -26.45
C THR A 70 -8.84 0.43 -25.56
N ARG A 71 -8.75 0.29 -24.23
CA ARG A 71 -9.11 1.37 -23.29
C ARG A 71 -8.25 2.62 -23.52
N THR A 72 -8.90 3.78 -23.50
CA THR A 72 -8.24 5.08 -23.46
C THR A 72 -7.96 5.45 -22.02
N ILE A 73 -6.74 5.88 -21.73
CA ILE A 73 -6.33 6.41 -20.43
C ILE A 73 -6.23 7.93 -20.60
N PHE A 74 -6.95 8.65 -19.75
CA PHE A 74 -6.83 10.10 -19.63
C PHE A 74 -6.08 10.41 -18.34
N ILE A 75 -5.21 11.41 -18.39
CA ILE A 75 -4.46 11.91 -17.23
C ILE A 75 -4.87 13.37 -17.08
N GLU A 76 -5.18 13.77 -15.86
CA GLU A 76 -5.45 15.17 -15.55
C GLU A 76 -4.20 16.02 -15.82
N GLN A 77 -4.38 17.16 -16.48
CA GLN A 77 -3.26 17.98 -16.93
C GLN A 77 -2.40 18.49 -15.75
N SER A 78 -3.04 18.98 -14.68
CA SER A 78 -2.36 19.42 -13.45
C SER A 78 -1.51 18.30 -12.84
N ALA A 79 -2.08 17.11 -12.66
CA ALA A 79 -1.36 15.95 -12.12
C ALA A 79 -0.17 15.52 -13.01
N TRP A 80 -0.29 15.65 -14.33
CA TRP A 80 0.82 15.41 -15.26
C TRP A 80 1.93 16.44 -15.09
N GLU A 81 1.59 17.72 -14.97
CA GLU A 81 2.56 18.81 -14.78
C GLU A 81 3.34 18.64 -13.47
N GLU A 82 2.66 18.32 -12.37
CA GLU A 82 3.27 18.01 -11.07
C GLU A 82 4.20 16.80 -11.16
N ALA A 83 3.74 15.70 -11.77
CA ALA A 83 4.56 14.51 -11.96
C ALA A 83 5.80 14.79 -12.84
N ALA A 84 5.67 15.63 -13.85
CA ALA A 84 6.77 16.05 -14.72
C ALA A 84 7.78 16.96 -14.00
N GLU A 85 7.35 17.76 -13.03
CA GLU A 85 8.26 18.50 -12.16
C GLU A 85 9.04 17.58 -11.24
N ILE A 86 8.37 16.64 -10.56
CA ILE A 86 9.00 15.61 -9.72
C ILE A 86 10.03 14.81 -10.54
N ALA A 87 9.66 14.36 -11.75
CA ALA A 87 10.54 13.57 -12.60
C ALA A 87 11.80 14.32 -13.06
N ARG A 88 11.75 15.66 -13.15
CA ARG A 88 12.92 16.50 -13.49
C ARG A 88 13.84 16.76 -12.30
N ASN A 89 13.34 16.59 -11.07
CA ASN A 89 14.11 16.81 -9.86
C ASN A 89 14.81 15.51 -9.41
N THR A 90 16.09 15.37 -9.72
CA THR A 90 16.90 14.19 -9.34
C THR A 90 17.13 14.04 -7.84
N ASN A 91 16.83 15.07 -7.05
CA ASN A 91 17.00 15.06 -5.59
C ASN A 91 15.70 14.69 -4.86
N THR A 92 14.59 14.51 -5.57
CA THR A 92 13.33 14.15 -4.94
C THR A 92 13.34 12.68 -4.52
N ALA A 93 12.91 12.42 -3.29
CA ALA A 93 12.76 11.07 -2.74
C ALA A 93 11.31 10.76 -2.33
N TYR A 94 10.39 11.71 -2.55
CA TYR A 94 8.99 11.67 -2.16
C TYR A 94 8.10 12.38 -3.19
N ILE A 95 6.80 12.06 -3.17
CA ILE A 95 5.78 12.75 -3.97
C ILE A 95 5.38 14.06 -3.30
N THR A 96 5.13 14.03 -2.00
CA THR A 96 4.78 15.22 -1.19
C THR A 96 5.70 15.36 0.03
N PRO A 97 5.93 16.58 0.56
CA PRO A 97 6.84 16.80 1.69
C PRO A 97 6.24 16.43 3.06
N TYR A 98 5.07 15.77 3.08
CA TYR A 98 4.33 15.39 4.29
C TYR A 98 3.83 13.94 4.19
N ASP A 99 3.37 13.38 5.31
CA ASP A 99 2.78 12.04 5.39
C ASP A 99 3.62 10.92 4.72
N PHE A 100 4.93 10.92 4.93
CA PHE A 100 5.84 9.99 4.25
C PHE A 100 5.41 8.52 4.36
N ILE A 101 4.91 8.09 5.52
CA ILE A 101 4.45 6.71 5.72
C ILE A 101 3.26 6.35 4.81
N TYR A 102 2.40 7.30 4.49
CA TYR A 102 1.27 7.11 3.58
C TYR A 102 1.70 7.04 2.10
N GLN A 103 2.91 7.50 1.79
CA GLN A 103 3.51 7.40 0.45
C GLN A 103 4.23 6.06 0.22
N LEU A 104 4.31 5.20 1.23
CA LEU A 104 4.91 3.87 1.08
C LEU A 104 4.04 2.95 0.21
N ARG A 105 4.73 2.13 -0.58
CA ARG A 105 4.09 1.12 -1.42
C ARG A 105 3.42 0.04 -0.58
N GLN A 106 2.22 -0.38 -0.96
CA GLN A 106 1.57 -1.54 -0.34
C GLN A 106 2.22 -2.84 -0.84
N LEU A 107 3.25 -3.30 -0.14
CA LEU A 107 4.01 -4.51 -0.44
C LEU A 107 3.87 -5.53 0.69
N ARG A 108 3.88 -6.82 0.34
CA ARG A 108 3.86 -7.93 1.32
C ARG A 108 5.20 -8.62 1.47
N THR A 109 6.20 -8.23 0.69
CA THR A 109 7.49 -8.92 0.58
C THR A 109 8.60 -7.91 0.29
N ARG A 110 9.85 -8.37 0.28
CA ARG A 110 11.06 -7.60 -0.07
C ARG A 110 11.33 -6.42 0.88
N PHE A 111 10.92 -6.51 2.13
CA PHE A 111 11.21 -5.51 3.18
C PHE A 111 12.70 -5.30 3.45
N HIS A 112 13.54 -6.24 3.05
CA HIS A 112 15.00 -6.13 3.08
C HIS A 112 15.60 -5.31 1.92
N GLN A 113 14.79 -4.86 0.96
CA GLN A 113 15.24 -4.04 -0.18
C GLN A 113 14.90 -2.57 0.08
N GLN A 114 15.85 -1.67 -0.16
CA GLN A 114 15.64 -0.23 0.01
C GLN A 114 14.51 0.30 -0.89
N SER A 115 14.34 -0.30 -2.08
CA SER A 115 13.27 0.04 -3.03
C SER A 115 11.84 -0.15 -2.48
N THR A 116 11.68 -0.90 -1.40
CA THR A 116 10.38 -1.11 -0.72
C THR A 116 9.97 0.11 0.10
N CYS A 117 10.94 0.93 0.52
CA CYS A 117 10.73 2.17 1.27
C CYS A 117 10.71 3.42 0.38
N LEU A 118 10.58 3.26 -0.94
CA LEU A 118 10.38 4.40 -1.85
C LEU A 118 9.01 5.04 -1.58
N LEU A 119 9.01 6.36 -1.44
CA LEU A 119 7.84 7.18 -1.14
C LEU A 119 7.18 7.59 -2.46
N CYS A 120 6.52 6.65 -3.12
CA CYS A 120 6.00 6.82 -4.49
C CYS A 120 4.51 6.55 -4.63
N ARG A 121 3.79 6.31 -3.53
CA ARG A 121 2.34 6.21 -3.55
C ARG A 121 1.73 7.61 -3.58
N ALA A 122 0.96 7.89 -4.62
CA ALA A 122 0.22 9.13 -4.79
C ALA A 122 -1.27 8.92 -4.50
N ASN A 123 -1.94 10.01 -4.12
CA ASN A 123 -3.38 10.11 -3.94
C ASN A 123 -3.87 11.29 -4.78
N ASN A 124 -5.13 11.24 -5.24
CA ASN A 124 -5.75 12.44 -5.81
C ASN A 124 -6.24 13.36 -4.69
N GLU A 125 -6.58 14.60 -5.02
CA GLU A 125 -7.05 15.61 -4.06
C GLU A 125 -8.23 15.11 -3.21
N ALA A 126 -9.20 14.44 -3.84
CA ALA A 126 -10.38 13.91 -3.15
C ALA A 126 -10.08 12.83 -2.08
N VAL A 127 -8.93 12.14 -2.20
CA VAL A 127 -8.47 11.15 -1.20
C VAL A 127 -7.17 11.55 -0.53
N ASP A 128 -6.75 12.82 -0.63
CA ASP A 128 -5.56 13.33 0.08
C ASP A 128 -5.84 13.71 1.55
N ASN A 129 -7.02 13.34 2.06
CA ASN A 129 -7.34 13.37 3.49
C ASN A 129 -7.01 12.01 4.13
N LEU A 130 -6.36 12.01 5.31
CA LEU A 130 -6.03 10.80 6.08
C LEU A 130 -7.24 9.87 6.27
N ALA A 131 -8.44 10.41 6.49
CA ALA A 131 -9.67 9.63 6.66
C ALA A 131 -10.14 8.93 5.36
N ALA A 132 -9.67 9.41 4.20
CA ALA A 132 -10.05 8.92 2.87
C ALA A 132 -8.96 8.05 2.21
N ARG A 133 -7.78 7.91 2.84
CA ARG A 133 -6.69 7.09 2.30
C ARG A 133 -6.90 5.61 2.65
N PRO A 134 -6.73 4.67 1.70
CA PRO A 134 -6.74 3.25 2.00
C PRO A 134 -5.60 2.89 2.96
N TYR A 135 -5.92 2.12 4.00
CA TYR A 135 -4.91 1.68 4.97
C TYR A 135 -3.91 0.70 4.35
N THR A 136 -2.70 0.67 4.92
CA THR A 136 -1.63 -0.28 4.58
C THR A 136 -1.11 -0.97 5.83
N ILE A 137 -0.20 -1.94 5.66
CA ILE A 137 0.55 -2.49 6.79
C ILE A 137 1.32 -1.40 7.57
N TYR A 138 1.60 -0.24 6.97
CA TYR A 138 2.30 0.88 7.60
C TYR A 138 1.36 1.91 8.22
N THR A 139 0.06 1.91 7.92
CA THR A 139 -0.87 2.96 8.40
C THR A 139 -2.05 2.39 9.17
N LEU A 140 -2.20 1.06 9.18
CA LEU A 140 -3.25 0.38 9.94
C LEU A 140 -3.14 0.66 11.46
N ALA A 141 -1.93 0.97 11.95
CA ALA A 141 -1.72 1.40 13.31
C ALA A 141 -2.45 2.70 13.68
N ASP A 142 -2.84 3.51 12.68
CA ASP A 142 -3.49 4.81 12.84
C ASP A 142 -5.02 4.70 12.64
N TRP A 143 -5.56 3.49 12.61
CA TRP A 143 -6.99 3.30 12.42
C TRP A 143 -7.79 3.64 13.68
N ASP A 144 -8.44 4.81 13.70
CA ASP A 144 -9.16 5.35 14.86
C ASP A 144 -10.31 4.47 15.35
N ASN A 145 -10.98 3.74 14.45
CA ASN A 145 -12.09 2.86 14.82
C ASN A 145 -11.62 1.44 15.23
N GLY A 146 -10.31 1.25 15.37
CA GLY A 146 -9.70 0.01 15.80
C GLY A 146 -9.62 -0.11 17.33
N ASN A 147 -9.72 -1.32 17.87
CA ASN A 147 -9.43 -1.55 19.29
C ASN A 147 -7.98 -1.13 19.61
N ASP A 148 -7.80 -0.26 20.62
CA ASP A 148 -6.53 0.36 20.98
C ASP A 148 -5.39 -0.65 21.20
N ASN A 149 -5.75 -1.84 21.69
CA ASN A 149 -4.79 -2.90 22.02
C ASN A 149 -4.94 -4.11 21.09
N ALA A 150 -5.18 -3.92 19.80
CA ALA A 150 -5.28 -5.03 18.86
C ALA A 150 -3.90 -5.44 18.31
N ASP A 151 -3.62 -6.75 18.23
CA ASP A 151 -2.35 -7.28 17.72
C ASP A 151 -1.98 -6.73 16.33
N TYR A 152 -2.97 -6.45 15.47
CA TYR A 152 -2.71 -5.86 14.16
C TYR A 152 -2.14 -4.44 14.24
N ARG A 153 -2.50 -3.66 15.28
CA ARG A 153 -2.04 -2.30 15.49
C ARG A 153 -0.56 -2.33 15.85
N THR A 154 -0.19 -3.19 16.79
CA THR A 154 1.20 -3.44 17.21
C THR A 154 2.07 -3.96 16.06
N ALA A 155 1.56 -4.90 15.28
CA ALA A 155 2.24 -5.39 14.09
C ALA A 155 2.45 -4.28 13.03
N SER A 156 1.47 -3.39 12.85
CA SER A 156 1.60 -2.24 11.96
C SER A 156 2.59 -1.20 12.48
N LYS A 157 2.65 -0.94 13.80
CA LYS A 157 3.69 -0.11 14.43
C LYS A 157 5.09 -0.65 14.14
N LEU A 158 5.29 -1.97 14.19
CA LEU A 158 6.58 -2.59 13.83
C LEU A 158 6.98 -2.26 12.38
N PHE A 159 6.04 -2.36 11.43
CA PHE A 159 6.28 -1.97 10.04
C PHE A 159 6.60 -0.47 9.90
N GLN A 160 5.87 0.39 10.62
CA GLN A 160 6.15 1.83 10.68
C GLN A 160 7.57 2.10 11.16
N THR A 161 7.96 1.53 12.30
CA THR A 161 9.31 1.71 12.87
C THR A 161 10.39 1.28 11.88
N ILE A 162 10.22 0.13 11.24
CA ILE A 162 11.15 -0.38 10.22
C ILE A 162 11.27 0.60 9.06
N ALA A 163 10.14 1.08 8.53
CA ALA A 163 10.14 2.00 7.40
C ALA A 163 10.77 3.35 7.76
N VAL A 164 10.40 3.93 8.90
CA VAL A 164 10.98 5.19 9.42
C VAL A 164 12.49 5.07 9.54
N ASN A 165 12.99 3.98 10.12
CA ASN A 165 14.42 3.75 10.30
C ASN A 165 15.16 3.69 8.95
N VAL A 166 14.58 3.02 7.94
CA VAL A 166 15.15 2.97 6.59
C VAL A 166 15.11 4.35 5.92
N ILE A 167 13.99 5.07 5.98
CA ILE A 167 13.82 6.40 5.39
C ILE A 167 14.82 7.40 5.99
N ASN A 168 15.02 7.36 7.31
CA ASN A 168 15.94 8.24 8.02
C ASN A 168 17.42 7.86 7.87
N GLY A 169 17.75 6.89 7.01
CA GLY A 169 19.13 6.47 6.75
C GLY A 169 19.78 5.65 7.87
N ASN A 170 18.99 5.15 8.83
CA ASN A 170 19.45 4.26 9.90
C ASN A 170 18.73 2.91 9.84
N PRO A 171 19.07 2.02 8.88
CA PRO A 171 18.36 0.77 8.63
C PRO A 171 18.65 -0.31 9.69
N ARG A 172 18.45 0.02 10.96
CA ARG A 172 18.60 -0.86 12.12
C ARG A 172 17.33 -0.86 12.95
N LEU A 173 16.91 -2.02 13.40
CA LEU A 173 15.78 -2.23 14.31
C LEU A 173 16.32 -2.58 15.69
N GLN A 174 16.01 -1.77 16.70
CA GLN A 174 16.46 -2.02 18.08
C GLN A 174 15.63 -3.16 18.68
N LYS A 175 16.28 -4.11 19.38
CA LYS A 175 15.54 -5.21 19.99
C LYS A 175 14.65 -4.78 21.14
N ASP A 176 15.06 -3.77 21.89
CA ASP A 176 14.23 -3.20 22.96
C ASP A 176 12.89 -2.69 22.42
N THR A 177 12.88 -2.12 21.20
CA THR A 177 11.64 -1.72 20.52
C THR A 177 10.78 -2.93 20.16
N VAL A 178 11.37 -4.01 19.64
CA VAL A 178 10.65 -5.25 19.32
C VAL A 178 10.06 -5.89 20.59
N SER A 179 10.83 -5.95 21.67
CA SER A 179 10.40 -6.48 22.97
C SER A 179 9.28 -5.63 23.58
N SER A 180 9.41 -4.30 23.54
CA SER A 180 8.36 -3.38 24.00
C SER A 180 7.05 -3.59 23.24
N LEU A 181 7.12 -3.68 21.91
CA LEU A 181 5.94 -3.96 21.09
C LEU A 181 5.40 -5.37 21.36
N CYS A 182 6.25 -6.37 21.55
CA CYS A 182 5.82 -7.73 21.89
C CYS A 182 5.01 -7.76 23.19
N ASN A 183 5.41 -6.97 24.19
CA ASN A 183 4.70 -6.85 25.47
C ASN A 183 3.34 -6.12 25.37
N GLU A 184 3.10 -5.38 24.30
CA GLU A 184 1.78 -4.75 24.03
C GLU A 184 0.76 -5.74 23.42
N LEU A 185 1.19 -6.94 23.00
CA LEU A 185 0.30 -7.94 22.42
C LEU A 185 -0.61 -8.54 23.49
N LYS A 186 -1.90 -8.76 23.16
CA LYS A 186 -2.91 -9.18 24.14
C LYS A 186 -2.85 -10.65 24.52
N LEU A 187 -2.44 -11.49 23.58
CA LEU A 187 -2.61 -12.93 23.66
C LEU A 187 -1.28 -13.60 23.32
N ASP A 188 -0.67 -14.19 24.33
CA ASP A 188 0.48 -15.08 24.14
C ASP A 188 0.06 -16.25 23.26
N GLY A 189 0.93 -16.60 22.30
CA GLY A 189 0.71 -17.72 21.38
C GLY A 189 -0.14 -17.41 20.15
N THR A 190 -0.49 -16.15 19.88
CA THR A 190 -1.05 -15.79 18.57
C THR A 190 0.02 -15.89 17.46
N ALA A 191 -0.44 -15.99 16.21
CA ALA A 191 0.46 -16.00 15.07
C ALA A 191 1.32 -14.71 14.99
N VAL A 192 0.76 -13.56 15.40
CA VAL A 192 1.52 -12.31 15.51
C VAL A 192 2.60 -12.44 16.59
N HIS A 193 2.24 -12.91 17.78
CA HIS A 193 3.18 -13.10 18.87
C HIS A 193 4.35 -14.03 18.51
N HIS A 194 4.08 -15.16 17.84
CA HIS A 194 5.13 -16.08 17.38
C HIS A 194 6.11 -15.43 16.38
N VAL A 195 5.63 -14.54 15.52
CA VAL A 195 6.51 -13.80 14.59
C VAL A 195 7.39 -12.82 15.37
N PHE A 196 6.84 -12.09 16.35
CA PHE A 196 7.63 -11.19 17.21
C PHE A 196 8.72 -11.95 17.98
N GLN A 197 8.39 -13.09 18.59
CA GLN A 197 9.36 -13.96 19.25
C GLN A 197 10.47 -14.41 18.30
N SER A 198 10.11 -14.79 17.07
CA SER A 198 11.06 -15.25 16.04
C SER A 198 12.02 -14.14 15.59
N ILE A 199 11.60 -12.87 15.61
CA ILE A 199 12.46 -11.72 15.30
C ILE A 199 13.48 -11.48 16.44
N SER A 200 13.10 -11.78 17.69
CA SER A 200 13.90 -11.50 18.89
C SER A 200 14.93 -12.57 19.26
N THR A 201 15.08 -13.66 18.51
CA THR A 201 15.87 -14.84 18.93
C THR A 201 17.40 -14.68 18.93
N ASP A 202 17.95 -13.65 18.27
CA ASP A 202 19.40 -13.41 18.23
C ASP A 202 19.85 -12.69 19.54
N ASN A 203 21.14 -12.73 19.90
CA ASN A 203 21.71 -12.04 21.08
C ASN A 203 22.23 -10.62 20.80
N THR A 204 22.18 -10.16 19.54
CA THR A 204 22.60 -8.80 19.16
C THR A 204 21.68 -7.69 19.71
N ALA A 205 22.19 -6.48 20.01
CA ALA A 205 21.34 -5.38 20.50
C ALA A 205 20.41 -4.78 19.42
N SER A 206 20.81 -4.89 18.15
CA SER A 206 20.05 -4.36 17.00
C SER A 206 20.14 -5.29 15.80
N ILE A 207 19.09 -5.27 14.97
CA ILE A 207 18.94 -6.09 13.78
C ILE A 207 19.10 -5.19 12.54
N THR A 208 20.00 -5.55 11.63
CA THR A 208 20.10 -4.84 10.33
C THR A 208 18.87 -5.15 9.48
N ILE A 209 18.24 -4.14 8.89
CA ILE A 209 17.00 -4.28 8.11
C ILE A 209 17.33 -4.61 6.65
N ILE A 210 18.15 -3.79 6.00
CA ILE A 210 18.47 -3.93 4.57
C ILE A 210 19.42 -5.10 4.35
N GLY A 211 19.13 -5.91 3.34
CA GLY A 211 19.86 -7.16 3.04
C GLY A 211 19.50 -8.35 3.94
N ASN A 212 18.73 -8.14 5.01
CA ASN A 212 18.37 -9.21 5.95
C ASN A 212 17.17 -10.04 5.45
N LYS A 213 17.47 -11.10 4.71
CA LYS A 213 16.47 -12.04 4.18
C LYS A 213 15.68 -12.77 5.27
N SER A 214 16.31 -13.04 6.43
CA SER A 214 15.68 -13.74 7.56
C SER A 214 14.59 -12.88 8.19
N LEU A 215 14.91 -11.62 8.56
CA LEU A 215 13.92 -10.66 9.03
C LEU A 215 12.79 -10.48 8.02
N ASN A 216 13.14 -10.35 6.74
CA ASN A 216 12.14 -10.24 5.68
C ASN A 216 11.24 -11.49 5.54
N HIS A 217 11.71 -12.69 5.88
CA HIS A 217 10.85 -13.88 5.89
C HIS A 217 9.80 -13.79 7.00
N GLU A 218 10.18 -13.34 8.19
CA GLU A 218 9.25 -13.12 9.30
C GLU A 218 8.26 -11.98 9.01
N LEU A 219 8.74 -10.86 8.45
CA LEU A 219 7.87 -9.75 8.04
C LEU A 219 6.87 -10.15 6.94
N GLN A 220 7.24 -11.07 6.04
CA GLN A 220 6.29 -11.60 5.04
C GLN A 220 5.14 -12.39 5.70
N LYS A 221 5.46 -13.23 6.70
CA LYS A 221 4.42 -13.94 7.47
C LYS A 221 3.51 -12.92 8.14
N LEU A 222 4.09 -11.90 8.77
CA LEU A 222 3.32 -10.85 9.45
C LEU A 222 2.41 -10.08 8.48
N ALA A 223 2.93 -9.66 7.32
CA ALA A 223 2.14 -8.96 6.31
C ALA A 223 0.96 -9.79 5.80
N ASN A 224 1.13 -11.11 5.66
CA ASN A 224 0.06 -12.02 5.27
C ASN A 224 -0.99 -12.19 6.39
N ILE A 225 -0.58 -12.19 7.66
CA ILE A 225 -1.52 -12.20 8.80
C ILE A 225 -2.36 -10.92 8.83
N LEU A 226 -1.77 -9.76 8.49
CA LEU A 226 -2.46 -8.47 8.50
C LEU A 226 -3.38 -8.24 7.29
N ALA A 227 -3.14 -8.95 6.18
CA ALA A 227 -3.83 -8.73 4.91
C ALA A 227 -5.37 -8.67 5.02
N PRO A 228 -6.06 -9.62 5.68
CA PRO A 228 -7.52 -9.58 5.80
C PRO A 228 -8.04 -8.39 6.62
N THR A 229 -7.24 -7.90 7.57
CA THR A 229 -7.62 -6.81 8.47
C THR A 229 -7.55 -5.46 7.76
N ILE A 230 -6.69 -5.30 6.76
CA ILE A 230 -6.53 -4.06 5.96
C ILE A 230 -7.74 -3.80 5.05
N THR A 231 -8.39 -4.86 4.56
CA THR A 231 -9.53 -4.74 3.64
C THR A 231 -10.77 -4.19 4.35
N LYS A 232 -10.99 -4.54 5.62
CA LYS A 232 -12.17 -4.12 6.41
C LYS A 232 -12.35 -2.60 6.57
N PRO A 233 -11.33 -1.83 6.98
CA PRO A 233 -11.47 -0.38 7.14
C PRO A 233 -11.49 0.38 5.82
N SER A 234 -10.81 -0.14 4.80
CA SER A 234 -10.72 0.52 3.47
C SER A 234 -12.04 0.46 2.70
N CYS A 235 -12.87 -0.57 2.95
CA CYS A 235 -14.12 -0.83 2.24
C CYS A 235 -15.36 -0.12 2.84
N LYS A 236 -15.19 0.91 3.70
CA LYS A 236 -16.33 1.50 4.43
C LYS A 236 -17.10 2.55 3.59
N PRO A 237 -18.45 2.59 3.70
CA PRO A 237 -19.30 3.58 3.02
C PRO A 237 -18.99 5.04 3.38
N THR A 238 -18.30 5.29 4.50
CA THR A 238 -17.92 6.64 4.94
C THR A 238 -16.94 7.29 3.97
N LEU A 239 -15.99 6.53 3.41
CA LEU A 239 -15.07 7.05 2.40
C LEU A 239 -15.79 7.37 1.09
N ALA A 240 -16.70 6.49 0.65
CA ALA A 240 -17.53 6.72 -0.52
C ALA A 240 -18.38 8.00 -0.36
N LYS A 241 -18.99 8.22 0.82
CA LYS A 241 -19.73 9.44 1.13
C LYS A 241 -18.86 10.70 1.09
N ILE A 242 -17.64 10.65 1.63
CA ILE A 242 -16.71 11.80 1.59
C ILE A 242 -16.37 12.17 0.14
N ILE A 243 -16.11 11.17 -0.70
CA ILE A 243 -15.81 11.37 -2.13
C ILE A 243 -17.06 11.87 -2.88
N ASP A 244 -18.25 11.32 -2.59
CA ASP A 244 -19.51 11.79 -3.18
C ASP A 244 -19.79 13.27 -2.87
N PHE A 245 -19.47 13.74 -1.64
CA PHE A 245 -19.61 15.16 -1.27
C PHE A 245 -18.65 16.09 -2.03
N THR A 246 -17.46 15.61 -2.43
CA THR A 246 -16.47 16.44 -3.17
C THR A 246 -16.78 16.60 -4.65
N TRP A 247 -17.62 15.73 -5.23
CA TRP A 247 -17.95 15.71 -6.67
C TRP A 247 -19.38 16.14 -7.01
N LEU A 248 -20.19 16.51 -6.01
CA LEU A 248 -21.44 17.22 -6.26
C LEU A 248 -21.10 18.65 -6.72
N PRO A 249 -21.51 19.09 -7.91
CA PRO A 249 -21.40 20.50 -8.26
C PRO A 249 -22.23 21.34 -7.26
N PRO A 250 -21.84 22.60 -6.99
CA PRO A 250 -22.65 23.52 -6.20
C PRO A 250 -24.04 23.76 -6.81
#